data_AF-A0A6J0CCY6-F1
#
_entry.id   AF-A0A6J0CCY6-F1
#
_cell.length_a   1.000
_cell.length_b   1.000
_cell.length_c   1.000
_cell.angle_alpha   90.00
_cell.angle_beta   90.00
_cell.angle_gamma   90.00
#
_symmetry.space_group_name_H-M   'P 1'
#
loop_
_entity.id
_entity.type
_entity.pdbx_description
1 polymer ?
#
loop_
_entity_poly.entity_id
_entity_poly.type
_entity_poly.pdbx_seq_one_letter_code
_entity_poly.pdbx_strand_id
1 'polypeptide(L)'
;MSTSRGINFLRIVRQATKINRNHNLQQTRNGHGGVVYRLPAPPPHKSVTIGAEVIGGVAWWWILWHLWHDYEHITGEFDYPDPSKWTDEELGIPPDDHDV
;
A
#
# COMPACT_ATOMS: atom_id res chain seq x y z
N MET A 1 -2.04 16.42 51.35
CA MET A 1 -0.93 15.44 51.28
C MET A 1 -1.52 14.03 51.25
N SER A 2 -1.69 13.38 50.08
CA SER A 2 -1.97 11.92 50.04
C SER A 2 -1.81 11.26 48.65
N THR A 3 -0.96 11.77 47.75
CA THR A 3 -0.75 11.18 46.41
C THR A 3 0.51 10.32 46.29
N SER A 4 1.17 9.99 47.41
CA SER A 4 2.48 9.31 47.41
C SER A 4 2.39 7.78 47.25
N ARG A 5 1.32 7.13 47.69
CA ARG A 5 1.25 5.65 47.75
C ARG A 5 0.74 4.98 46.46
N GLY A 6 -0.02 5.70 45.62
CA GLY A 6 -0.59 5.15 44.38
C GLY A 6 0.44 4.90 43.27
N ILE A 7 1.48 5.73 43.18
CA ILE A 7 2.51 5.63 42.13
C ILE A 7 3.39 4.39 42.33
N ASN A 8 3.72 4.06 43.60
CA ASN A 8 4.49 2.87 43.92
C ASN A 8 3.69 1.59 43.64
N PHE A 9 2.38 1.60 43.92
CA PHE A 9 1.50 0.48 43.61
C PHE A 9 1.42 0.23 42.09
N LEU A 10 1.22 1.29 41.29
CA LEU A 10 1.19 1.18 39.82
C LEU A 10 2.52 0.66 39.26
N ARG A 11 3.67 1.05 39.82
CA ARG A 11 4.98 0.50 39.43
C ARG A 11 5.12 -0.99 39.74
N ILE A 12 4.67 -1.44 40.92
CA ILE A 12 4.74 -2.85 41.32
C ILE A 12 3.81 -3.69 40.45
N VAL A 13 2.57 -3.23 40.20
CA VAL A 13 1.64 -3.92 39.30
C VAL A 13 2.19 -3.97 37.86
N ARG A 14 2.85 -2.91 37.39
CA ARG A 14 3.50 -2.88 36.08
C ARG A 14 4.73 -3.81 36.00
N GLN A 15 5.45 -4.02 37.09
CA GLN A 15 6.54 -5.01 37.16
C GLN A 15 6.01 -6.44 37.28
N ALA A 16 4.93 -6.67 38.04
CA ALA A 16 4.31 -7.99 38.18
C ALA A 16 3.66 -8.47 36.87
N THR A 17 3.15 -7.54 36.05
CA THR A 17 2.62 -7.82 34.71
C THR A 17 3.71 -7.98 33.64
N LYS A 18 4.98 -7.66 33.93
CA LYS A 18 6.14 -8.17 33.17
C LYS A 18 6.38 -9.62 33.55
N ILE A 19 5.42 -10.48 33.25
CA ILE A 19 5.61 -11.92 33.18
C ILE A 19 6.78 -12.14 32.21
N ASN A 20 7.83 -12.81 32.69
CA ASN A 20 8.94 -13.28 31.86
C ASN A 20 8.37 -14.25 30.82
N ARG A 21 7.98 -13.71 29.67
CA ARG A 21 7.79 -14.51 28.46
C ARG A 21 9.20 -14.88 28.02
N ASN A 22 9.74 -15.95 28.58
CA ASN A 22 10.86 -16.68 28.00
C ASN A 22 10.36 -17.29 26.68
N HIS A 23 10.14 -16.44 25.69
CA HIS A 23 9.89 -16.85 24.34
C HIS A 23 11.25 -16.99 23.68
N ASN A 24 11.60 -18.23 23.36
CA ASN A 24 12.75 -18.61 22.56
C ASN A 24 14.13 -18.44 23.24
N LEU A 25 14.73 -19.57 23.63
CA LEU A 25 16.12 -19.67 24.09
C LEU A 25 17.14 -19.47 22.95
N GLN A 26 16.74 -18.95 21.78
CA GLN A 26 17.73 -18.50 20.80
C GLN A 26 18.50 -17.34 21.39
N GLN A 27 19.78 -17.61 21.68
CA GLN A 27 20.76 -16.60 21.96
C GLN A 27 20.72 -15.54 20.85
N THR A 28 20.27 -14.33 21.18
CA THR A 28 20.43 -13.16 20.31
C THR A 28 21.91 -12.90 20.15
N ARG A 29 22.48 -13.40 19.05
CA ARG A 29 23.88 -13.13 18.69
C ARG A 29 23.90 -11.78 17.98
N ASN A 30 24.61 -10.81 18.54
CA ASN A 30 24.91 -9.52 17.90
C ASN A 30 25.94 -9.68 16.75
N GLY A 31 25.79 -10.73 15.93
CA GLY A 31 26.59 -10.89 14.72
C GLY A 31 26.16 -9.86 13.69
N HIS A 32 27.11 -9.32 12.93
CA HIS A 32 26.80 -8.57 11.71
C HIS A 32 25.99 -9.49 10.80
N GLY A 33 24.68 -9.27 10.72
CA GLY A 33 23.67 -10.18 10.16
C GLY A 33 23.74 -10.28 8.63
N GLY A 34 24.84 -10.81 8.11
CA GLY A 34 25.08 -10.90 6.67
C GLY A 34 24.65 -12.23 6.03
N VAL A 35 24.72 -13.34 6.76
CA VAL A 35 24.52 -14.68 6.16
C VAL A 35 23.82 -15.62 7.12
N VAL A 36 22.71 -16.20 6.66
CA VAL A 36 21.98 -17.30 7.33
C VAL A 36 21.83 -18.47 6.35
N TYR A 37 21.85 -19.71 6.84
CA TYR A 37 21.62 -20.92 6.04
C TYR A 37 20.41 -21.69 6.56
N ARG A 38 19.44 -21.99 5.69
CA ARG A 38 18.20 -22.72 6.02
C ARG A 38 17.40 -22.13 7.21
N LEU A 39 17.58 -20.84 7.47
CA LEU A 39 16.91 -20.07 8.52
C LEU A 39 16.33 -18.79 7.89
N PRO A 40 15.26 -18.23 8.47
CA PRO A 40 14.73 -16.95 8.01
C PRO A 40 15.80 -15.87 8.11
N ALA A 41 15.81 -14.95 7.14
CA ALA A 41 16.69 -13.79 7.16
C ALA A 41 16.52 -13.01 8.48
N PRO A 42 17.60 -12.45 9.05
CA PRO A 42 17.47 -11.59 10.20
C PRO A 42 16.53 -10.42 9.86
N PRO A 43 15.73 -9.95 10.82
CA PRO A 43 14.83 -8.83 10.58
C PRO A 43 15.63 -7.63 10.07
N PRO A 44 15.16 -6.94 9.02
CA PRO A 44 15.85 -5.78 8.48
C PRO A 44 15.92 -4.66 9.53
N HIS A 45 16.84 -3.72 9.33
CA HIS A 45 16.92 -2.55 10.19
C HIS A 45 15.59 -1.78 10.16
N LYS A 46 15.14 -1.27 11.31
CA LYS A 46 13.83 -0.61 11.43
C LYS A 46 13.64 0.54 10.43
N SER A 47 14.72 1.25 10.10
CA SER A 47 14.65 2.32 9.09
C SER A 47 14.29 1.81 7.70
N VAL A 48 14.71 0.58 7.35
CA VAL A 48 14.40 -0.04 6.05
C VAL A 48 12.92 -0.43 6.02
N THR A 49 12.39 -1.04 7.08
CA THR A 49 10.96 -1.37 7.17
C THR A 49 10.10 -0.11 7.09
N ILE A 50 10.43 0.91 7.89
CA ILE A 50 9.69 2.18 7.88
C ILE A 50 9.80 2.86 6.52
N GLY A 51 10.99 2.87 5.91
CA GLY A 51 11.18 3.42 4.56
C GLY A 51 10.34 2.70 3.52
N ALA A 52 10.28 1.37 3.57
CA ALA A 52 9.46 0.56 2.68
C ALA A 52 7.95 0.85 2.84
N GLU A 53 7.47 0.95 4.07
CA GLU A 53 6.07 1.29 4.37
C GLU A 53 5.70 2.71 3.91
N VAL A 54 6.58 3.68 4.13
CA VAL A 54 6.36 5.07 3.70
C VAL A 54 6.31 5.16 2.18
N ILE A 55 7.26 4.55 1.46
CA ILE A 55 7.27 4.57 0.00
C ILE A 55 6.03 3.85 -0.55
N GLY A 56 5.67 2.70 0.01
CA GLY A 56 4.45 1.98 -0.36
C GLY A 56 3.19 2.81 -0.12
N GLY A 57 3.10 3.51 1.01
CA GLY A 57 2.00 4.40 1.33
C GLY A 57 1.90 5.60 0.38
N VAL A 58 3.03 6.23 0.04
CA VAL A 58 3.08 7.34 -0.92
C VAL A 58 2.67 6.86 -2.32
N ALA A 59 3.10 5.67 -2.76
CA ALA A 59 2.70 5.12 -4.05
C ALA A 59 1.18 4.91 -4.15
N TRP A 60 0.56 4.29 -3.13
CA TRP A 60 -0.89 4.09 -3.11
C TRP A 60 -1.67 5.38 -2.96
N TRP A 61 -1.19 6.31 -2.13
CA TRP A 61 -1.78 7.64 -2.03
C TRP A 61 -1.77 8.35 -3.38
N TRP A 62 -0.65 8.31 -4.12
CA TRP A 62 -0.52 8.93 -5.44
C TRP A 62 -1.50 8.35 -6.46
N ILE A 63 -1.62 7.03 -6.51
CA ILE A 63 -2.57 6.32 -7.40
C ILE A 63 -4.00 6.73 -7.08
N LEU A 64 -4.41 6.66 -5.81
CA LEU A 64 -5.78 7.00 -5.41
C LEU A 64 -6.09 8.48 -5.61
N TRP A 65 -5.11 9.35 -5.40
CA TRP A 65 -5.26 10.78 -5.63
C TRP A 65 -5.46 11.09 -7.12
N HIS A 66 -4.68 10.47 -8.01
CA HIS A 66 -4.84 10.64 -9.47
C HIS A 66 -6.11 9.99 -9.99
N LEU A 67 -6.51 8.85 -9.41
CA LEU A 67 -7.77 8.21 -9.77
C LEU A 67 -8.98 9.07 -9.39
N TRP A 68 -8.87 9.95 -8.39
CA TRP A 68 -9.95 10.89 -8.05
C TRP A 68 -9.91 12.19 -8.87
N HIS A 69 -8.72 12.77 -9.08
CA HIS A 69 -8.59 14.05 -9.80
C HIS A 69 -8.63 13.89 -11.32
N ASP A 70 -7.97 12.86 -11.86
CA ASP A 70 -7.72 12.69 -13.29
C ASP A 70 -8.18 11.30 -13.76
N TYR A 71 -9.38 10.88 -13.35
CA TYR A 71 -9.95 9.56 -13.69
C TYR A 71 -10.17 9.35 -15.19
N GLU A 72 -10.24 10.45 -15.96
CA GLU A 72 -10.47 10.48 -17.40
C GLU A 72 -9.37 9.75 -18.19
N HIS A 73 -8.14 9.67 -17.66
CA HIS A 73 -7.07 8.87 -18.26
C HIS A 73 -7.38 7.37 -18.28
N ILE A 74 -8.25 6.90 -17.38
CA ILE A 74 -8.64 5.50 -17.28
C ILE A 74 -9.95 5.25 -18.04
N THR A 75 -10.93 6.15 -17.92
CA THR A 75 -12.26 5.96 -18.53
C THR A 75 -12.36 6.43 -19.97
N GLY A 76 -11.38 7.19 -20.44
CA GLY A 76 -11.43 7.92 -21.72
C GLY A 76 -11.95 9.34 -21.50
N GLU A 77 -11.24 10.30 -22.09
CA GLU A 77 -11.59 11.73 -22.06
C GLU A 77 -12.69 12.07 -23.07
N PHE A 78 -12.76 11.32 -24.18
CA PHE A 78 -13.68 11.59 -25.28
C PHE A 78 -14.73 10.49 -25.39
N ASP A 79 -15.98 10.89 -25.62
CA ASP A 79 -17.05 9.97 -25.97
C ASP A 79 -16.69 9.22 -27.26
N TYR A 80 -16.76 7.89 -27.20
CA TYR A 80 -16.48 7.08 -28.38
C TYR A 80 -17.64 7.20 -29.38
N PRO A 81 -17.39 7.66 -30.62
CA PRO A 81 -18.45 7.81 -31.61
C PRO A 81 -19.00 6.45 -32.01
N ASP A 82 -20.32 6.37 -32.13
CA ASP A 82 -21.01 5.18 -32.62
C ASP A 82 -20.98 5.16 -34.17
N PRO A 83 -20.23 4.23 -34.80
CA PRO A 83 -20.06 4.22 -36.25
C PRO A 83 -21.36 3.94 -37.01
N SER A 84 -22.37 3.34 -36.37
CA SER A 84 -23.67 3.10 -37.01
C SER A 84 -24.52 4.36 -37.19
N LYS A 85 -24.12 5.49 -36.59
CA LYS A 85 -24.80 6.78 -36.74
C LYS A 85 -24.26 7.62 -37.89
N TRP A 86 -23.15 7.22 -38.50
CA TRP A 86 -22.58 7.93 -39.65
C TRP A 86 -23.47 7.69 -40.87
N THR A 87 -23.78 8.76 -41.60
CA THR A 87 -24.62 8.67 -42.79
C THR A 87 -23.81 8.17 -43.97
N ASP A 88 -24.45 7.43 -44.88
CA ASP A 88 -23.79 6.92 -46.10
C ASP A 88 -23.19 8.05 -46.95
N GLU A 89 -23.77 9.27 -46.88
CA GLU A 89 -23.24 10.49 -47.49
C GLU A 89 -21.88 10.93 -46.90
N GLU A 90 -21.72 10.88 -45.56
CA GLU A 90 -20.45 11.20 -44.89
C GLU A 90 -19.38 10.12 -45.12
N LEU A 91 -19.83 8.87 -45.28
CA LEU A 91 -18.98 7.71 -45.59
C LEU A 91 -18.63 7.62 -47.08
N GLY A 92 -19.26 8.41 -47.94
CA GLY A 92 -19.07 8.38 -49.39
C GLY A 92 -19.53 7.08 -50.03
N ILE A 93 -20.51 6.39 -49.44
CA ILE A 93 -21.10 5.17 -49.97
C ILE A 93 -22.19 5.59 -50.96
N PRO A 94 -22.01 5.36 -52.27
CA PRO A 94 -23.02 5.71 -53.25
C PRO A 94 -24.27 4.84 -53.08
N PRO A 95 -25.48 5.39 -53.31
CA PRO A 95 -26.69 4.58 -53.34
C PRO A 95 -26.65 3.61 -54.53
N ASP A 96 -27.24 2.43 -54.38
CA ASP A 96 -27.23 1.35 -55.39
C ASP A 96 -27.81 1.78 -56.76
N ASP A 97 -28.61 2.86 -56.79
CA ASP A 97 -29.22 3.43 -58.00
C ASP A 97 -28.30 4.43 -58.76
N HIS A 98 -27.04 4.62 -58.36
CA HIS A 98 -26.15 5.62 -58.96
C HIS A 98 -25.46 5.16 -60.27
N ASP A 99 -25.60 3.89 -60.67
CA ASP A 99 -24.94 3.30 -61.85
C ASP A 99 -25.88 3.07 -63.07
N VAL A 100 -27.01 3.80 -63.15
CA VAL A 100 -27.94 3.78 -64.31
C VAL A 100 -27.85 5.01 -65.22
#